data_AF-A0A2V7RA27-F1
#
_entry.id   AF-A0A2V7RA27-F1
#
_cell.length_a   1.000
_cell.length_b   1.000
_cell.length_c   1.000
_cell.angle_alpha   90.00
_cell.angle_beta   90.00
_cell.angle_gamma   90.00
#
_symmetry.space_group_name_H-M   'P 1'
#
loop_
_entity.id
_entity.type
_entity.pdbx_description
1 polymer ?
#
loop_
_entity_poly.entity_id
_entity_poly.type
_entity_poly.pdbx_seq_one_letter_code
_entity_poly.pdbx_strand_id
1 'polypeptide(L)'
;MPIEGPLRELGIHDVFQLLDLSRKTGALRVTSELRHNEGKVYFDNGVVVSAEIRSNPHPLGALLLRTGKIAEADLERARDMQQRQGDKRRLGEILVSLGVITSREVERQIHFQIEEVVFEVMSWNEGYFSFTEEAESNVPTEVTVRIPVEALLMEGARRIDEWSRIENRIPHVGVVPSLAPPPEGGGGELDLLPPEWEVLALIDGQRSIRGLATELGRSDFEVAKTLFGLESAGVIVLMDPGTGKRGRPSASTDVPEMVAKAERALEARDLDAARAAAEQAGSMQPHDATIHLLLGRIHLAQGHGSAAAEELRRALRLDPHLAAAHRQLGFALVSMGRFGEAVASWDEWERVARSPEEEAQRAEVHRAREAARVFSHG
;
A
#
# COMPACT_ATOMS: atom_id res chain seq x y z
N MET A 1 -5.62 32.71 -11.03
CA MET A 1 -4.65 32.58 -9.92
C MET A 1 -4.07 31.18 -10.01
N PRO A 2 -2.75 31.00 -9.84
CA PRO A 2 -2.18 29.66 -9.78
C PRO A 2 -2.78 28.94 -8.58
N ILE A 3 -3.35 27.76 -8.82
CA ILE A 3 -3.90 26.89 -7.76
C ILE A 3 -2.79 25.90 -7.42
N GLU A 4 -2.07 26.14 -6.33
CA GLU A 4 -0.97 25.29 -5.89
C GLU A 4 -0.96 25.15 -4.37
N GLY A 5 -0.39 24.05 -3.88
CA GLY A 5 -0.30 23.79 -2.45
C GLY A 5 0.08 22.35 -2.12
N PRO A 6 0.30 22.06 -0.83
CA PRO A 6 0.57 20.71 -0.37
C PRO A 6 -0.70 19.86 -0.32
N LEU A 7 -0.59 18.58 -0.70
CA LEU A 7 -1.71 17.63 -0.69
C LEU A 7 -2.30 17.34 0.70
N ARG A 8 -1.56 17.70 1.76
CA ARG A 8 -2.02 17.54 3.15
C ARG A 8 -3.02 18.61 3.57
N GLU A 9 -3.02 19.77 2.92
CA GLU A 9 -3.92 20.89 3.23
C GLU A 9 -5.21 20.82 2.42
N LEU A 10 -5.08 20.46 1.14
CA LEU A 10 -6.20 20.25 0.23
C LEU A 10 -6.02 18.90 -0.45
N GLY A 11 -6.94 17.99 -0.18
CA GLY A 11 -6.91 16.66 -0.77
C GLY A 11 -7.03 16.75 -2.29
N ILE A 12 -6.36 15.85 -3.00
CA ILE A 12 -6.40 15.87 -4.47
C ILE A 12 -7.82 15.72 -5.04
N HIS A 13 -8.72 15.02 -4.34
CA HIS A 13 -10.13 14.95 -4.70
C HIS A 13 -10.80 16.33 -4.70
N ASP A 14 -10.52 17.16 -3.68
CA ASP A 14 -11.04 18.52 -3.59
C ASP A 14 -10.46 19.40 -4.71
N VAL A 15 -9.19 19.21 -5.06
CA VAL A 15 -8.56 19.92 -6.19
C VAL A 15 -9.28 19.58 -7.49
N PHE A 16 -9.59 18.30 -7.75
CA PHE A 16 -10.32 17.89 -8.94
C PHE A 16 -11.73 18.51 -8.99
N GLN A 17 -12.47 18.47 -7.86
CA GLN A 17 -13.80 19.10 -7.77
C GLN A 17 -13.72 20.61 -7.99
N LEU A 18 -12.71 21.27 -7.43
CA LEU A 18 -12.50 22.70 -7.62
C LEU A 18 -12.29 23.04 -9.10
N LEU A 19 -11.45 22.29 -9.80
CA LEU A 19 -11.15 22.49 -11.23
C LEU A 19 -12.37 22.25 -12.11
N ASP A 20 -13.18 21.24 -11.77
CA ASP A 20 -14.47 20.96 -12.42
C ASP A 20 -15.50 22.09 -12.21
N LEU A 21 -15.79 22.44 -10.96
CA LEU A 21 -16.75 23.49 -10.61
C LEU A 21 -16.38 24.86 -11.19
N SER A 22 -15.07 25.16 -11.26
CA SER A 22 -14.56 26.40 -11.85
C SER A 22 -14.33 26.31 -13.36
N ARG A 23 -14.65 25.16 -13.98
CA ARG A 23 -14.53 24.87 -15.42
C ARG A 23 -13.18 25.28 -15.99
N LYS A 24 -12.10 24.89 -15.30
CA LYS A 24 -10.74 25.27 -15.67
C LYS A 24 -10.21 24.42 -16.83
N THR A 25 -9.41 25.05 -17.68
CA THR A 25 -8.65 24.41 -18.76
C THR A 25 -7.17 24.60 -18.48
N GLY A 26 -6.39 23.52 -18.51
CA GLY A 26 -4.97 23.56 -18.18
C GLY A 26 -4.41 22.23 -17.68
N ALA A 27 -3.21 22.28 -17.13
CA ALA A 27 -2.49 21.11 -16.64
C ALA A 27 -2.33 21.16 -15.11
N LEU A 28 -2.85 20.14 -14.44
CA LEU A 28 -2.60 19.85 -13.02
C LEU A 28 -1.37 18.95 -12.92
N ARG A 29 -0.33 19.41 -12.24
CA ARG A 29 0.84 18.61 -11.88
C ARG A 29 0.77 18.24 -10.42
N VAL A 30 1.11 17.00 -10.10
CA VAL A 30 1.19 16.49 -8.74
C VAL A 30 2.51 15.75 -8.57
N THR A 31 3.26 16.05 -7.53
CA THR A 31 4.57 15.42 -7.24
C THR A 31 4.54 14.78 -5.85
N SER A 32 5.05 13.55 -5.75
CA SER A 32 5.27 12.85 -4.48
C SER A 32 6.77 12.61 -4.31
N GLU A 33 7.33 13.14 -3.21
CA GLU A 33 8.74 12.95 -2.89
C GLU A 33 9.00 11.52 -2.39
N LEU A 34 8.08 10.95 -1.59
CA LEU A 34 8.24 9.59 -1.05
C LEU A 34 8.23 8.53 -2.15
N ARG A 35 7.42 8.72 -3.19
CA ARG A 35 7.31 7.78 -4.31
C ARG A 35 8.29 8.11 -5.44
N HIS A 36 9.05 9.19 -5.34
CA HIS A 36 9.90 9.72 -6.41
C HIS A 36 9.17 9.81 -7.76
N ASN A 37 7.90 10.21 -7.73
CA ASN A 37 6.99 10.11 -8.87
C ASN A 37 6.26 11.44 -9.11
N GLU A 38 5.76 11.62 -10.33
CA GLU A 38 5.02 12.81 -10.73
C GLU A 38 3.89 12.43 -11.68
N GLY A 39 2.67 12.88 -11.38
CA GLY A 39 1.52 12.79 -12.25
C GLY A 39 1.18 14.14 -12.88
N LYS A 40 0.69 14.11 -14.11
CA LYS A 40 0.12 15.26 -14.82
C LYS A 40 -1.25 14.89 -15.34
N VAL A 41 -2.24 15.74 -15.08
CA VAL A 41 -3.63 15.54 -15.51
C VAL A 41 -4.08 16.81 -16.23
N TYR A 42 -4.57 16.63 -17.45
CA TYR A 42 -5.00 17.71 -18.32
C TYR A 42 -6.51 17.86 -18.25
N PHE A 43 -6.94 19.09 -18.05
CA PHE A 43 -8.33 19.50 -17.94
C PHE A 43 -8.72 20.38 -19.12
N ASP A 44 -9.93 20.16 -19.62
CA ASP A 44 -10.59 21.02 -20.58
C ASP A 44 -12.02 21.32 -20.10
N ASN A 45 -12.26 22.59 -19.76
CA ASN A 45 -13.54 23.09 -19.26
C ASN A 45 -14.05 22.29 -18.05
N GLY A 46 -13.15 21.93 -17.13
CA GLY A 46 -13.42 21.12 -15.95
C GLY A 46 -13.37 19.60 -16.15
N VAL A 47 -13.28 19.12 -17.39
CA VAL A 47 -13.30 17.69 -17.71
C VAL A 47 -11.90 17.15 -17.94
N VAL A 48 -11.60 15.93 -17.50
CA VAL A 48 -10.28 15.31 -17.72
C VAL A 48 -10.21 14.76 -19.14
N VAL A 49 -9.15 15.12 -19.87
CA VAL A 49 -8.95 14.73 -21.28
C VAL A 49 -7.67 13.95 -21.54
N SER A 50 -6.68 14.05 -20.64
CA SER A 50 -5.44 13.29 -20.72
C SER A 50 -4.79 13.20 -19.34
N ALA A 51 -4.00 12.15 -19.12
CA ALA A 51 -3.20 12.02 -17.91
C ALA A 51 -1.93 11.20 -18.18
N GLU A 52 -0.84 11.56 -17.52
CA GLU A 52 0.47 10.94 -17.64
C GLU A 52 1.14 10.82 -16.28
N ILE A 53 1.98 9.80 -16.10
CA ILE A 53 2.77 9.64 -14.87
C ILE A 53 4.21 9.27 -15.19
N ARG A 54 5.15 9.81 -14.41
CA ARG A 54 6.60 9.70 -14.63
C ARG A 54 7.10 8.26 -14.53
N SER A 55 6.62 7.50 -13.54
CA SER A 55 6.98 6.09 -13.34
C SER A 55 6.50 5.18 -14.47
N ASN A 56 5.44 5.59 -15.17
CA ASN A 56 4.75 4.77 -16.14
C ASN A 56 4.32 5.58 -17.38
N PRO A 57 5.25 6.23 -18.10
CA PRO A 57 4.91 7.04 -19.26
C PRO A 57 4.76 6.11 -20.47
N HIS A 58 3.97 5.04 -20.38
CA HIS A 58 3.85 4.12 -21.50
C HIS A 58 3.18 4.86 -22.65
N PRO A 59 3.89 5.05 -23.79
CA PRO A 59 3.27 5.59 -24.97
C PRO A 59 2.17 4.63 -25.41
N LEU A 60 1.05 5.15 -25.93
CA LEU A 60 -0.10 4.34 -26.38
C LEU A 60 0.32 3.08 -27.16
N GLY A 61 1.33 3.19 -28.04
CA GLY A 61 1.84 2.05 -28.80
C GLY A 61 2.43 0.92 -27.96
N ALA A 62 3.13 1.21 -26.87
CA ALA A 62 3.66 0.18 -25.96
C ALA A 62 2.53 -0.52 -25.19
N LEU A 63 1.50 0.23 -24.78
CA LEU A 63 0.30 -0.34 -24.13
C LEU A 63 -0.45 -1.28 -25.08
N LEU A 64 -0.67 -0.85 -26.31
CA LEU A 64 -1.36 -1.64 -27.32
C LEU A 64 -0.57 -2.92 -27.68
N LEU A 65 0.76 -2.83 -27.76
CA LEU A 65 1.63 -3.98 -28.00
C LEU A 65 1.52 -4.99 -26.85
N ARG A 66 1.63 -4.52 -25.60
CA ARG A 66 1.64 -5.38 -24.43
C ARG A 66 0.30 -6.03 -24.13
N THR A 67 -0.80 -5.36 -24.47
CA THR A 67 -2.15 -5.92 -24.39
C THR A 67 -2.48 -6.85 -25.57
N GLY A 68 -1.53 -7.09 -26.48
CA GLY A 68 -1.72 -7.94 -27.66
C GLY A 68 -2.69 -7.37 -28.70
N LYS A 69 -3.01 -6.08 -28.60
CA LYS A 69 -3.95 -5.40 -29.51
C LYS A 69 -3.33 -5.05 -30.86
N ILE A 70 -2.01 -4.89 -30.90
CA ILE A 70 -1.24 -4.68 -32.13
C ILE A 70 0.02 -5.55 -32.07
N ALA A 71 0.56 -5.94 -33.23
CA ALA A 71 1.86 -6.59 -33.30
C ALA A 71 3.00 -5.56 -33.33
N GLU A 72 4.23 -6.00 -33.03
CA GLU A 72 5.42 -5.15 -33.09
C GLU A 72 5.63 -4.56 -34.48
N ALA A 73 5.40 -5.37 -35.52
CA ALA A 73 5.44 -4.95 -36.92
C ALA A 73 4.38 -3.88 -37.28
N ASP A 74 3.24 -3.85 -36.58
CA ASP A 74 2.20 -2.83 -36.81
C ASP A 74 2.63 -1.49 -36.20
N LEU A 75 3.23 -1.56 -35.02
CA LEU A 75 3.74 -0.39 -34.30
C LEU A 75 4.92 0.24 -35.04
N GLU A 76 5.85 -0.56 -35.56
CA GLU A 76 6.97 -0.09 -36.39
C GLU A 76 6.46 0.60 -37.66
N ARG A 77 5.53 -0.03 -38.39
CA ARG A 77 4.90 0.58 -39.58
C ARG A 77 4.23 1.91 -39.26
N ALA A 78 3.52 2.00 -38.14
CA ALA A 78 2.85 3.23 -37.73
C ALA A 78 3.86 4.34 -37.36
N ARG A 79 4.97 3.99 -36.69
CA ARG A 79 6.05 4.94 -36.37
C ARG A 79 6.78 5.43 -37.62
N ASP A 80 7.06 4.53 -38.56
CA ASP A 80 7.68 4.90 -39.84
C ASP A 80 6.80 5.88 -40.62
N MET A 81 5.48 5.67 -40.61
CA MET A 81 4.53 6.59 -41.22
C MET A 81 4.52 7.96 -40.52
N GLN A 82 4.61 7.98 -39.19
CA GLN A 82 4.66 9.21 -38.41
C GLN A 82 5.98 10.00 -38.62
N GLN A 83 7.09 9.30 -38.84
CA GLN A 83 8.41 9.92 -39.08
C GLN A 83 8.59 10.42 -40.52
N ARG A 84 7.76 9.96 -41.48
CA ARG A 84 7.77 10.52 -42.84
C ARG A 84 7.33 11.99 -42.77
N GLN A 85 8.17 12.89 -43.30
CA GLN A 85 7.91 14.33 -43.31
C GLN A 85 6.51 14.65 -43.86
N GLY A 86 5.67 15.27 -43.02
CA GLY A 86 4.37 15.82 -43.40
C GLY A 86 3.15 15.11 -42.80
N ASP A 87 3.30 13.94 -42.17
CA ASP A 87 2.17 13.30 -41.48
C ASP A 87 2.00 13.87 -40.07
N LYS A 88 0.94 14.66 -39.88
CA LYS A 88 0.61 15.29 -38.58
C LYS A 88 -0.19 14.35 -37.67
N ARG A 89 -0.61 13.19 -38.17
CA ARG A 89 -1.48 12.26 -37.45
C ARG A 89 -0.78 11.67 -36.23
N ARG A 90 -1.54 11.48 -35.15
CA ARG A 90 -1.05 10.80 -33.94
C ARG A 90 -0.92 9.30 -34.19
N LEU A 91 -0.07 8.63 -33.42
CA LEU A 91 0.19 7.18 -33.57
C LEU A 91 -1.09 6.34 -33.55
N GLY A 92 -2.07 6.69 -32.70
CA GLY A 92 -3.37 6.02 -32.63
C GLY A 92 -4.19 6.15 -33.92
N GLU A 93 -4.23 7.33 -34.54
CA GLU A 93 -4.94 7.56 -35.81
C GLU A 93 -4.31 6.78 -36.96
N ILE A 94 -2.97 6.67 -36.96
CA ILE A 94 -2.25 5.88 -37.94
C ILE A 94 -2.60 4.40 -37.79
N LEU A 95 -2.55 3.87 -36.56
CA LEU A 95 -2.92 2.48 -36.27
C LEU A 95 -4.38 2.15 -36.65
N VAL A 96 -5.31 3.10 -36.45
CA VAL A 96 -6.70 2.97 -36.92
C VAL A 96 -6.79 2.98 -38.44
N SER A 97 -6.06 3.88 -39.11
CA SER A 97 -6.06 3.95 -40.58
C SER A 97 -5.45 2.72 -41.24
N LEU A 98 -4.54 2.03 -40.55
CA LEU A 98 -3.97 0.75 -40.96
C LEU A 98 -4.94 -0.43 -40.76
N GLY A 99 -6.07 -0.22 -40.08
CA GLY A 99 -7.08 -1.25 -39.80
C GLY A 99 -6.64 -2.29 -38.77
N VAL A 100 -5.55 -2.04 -38.06
CA VAL A 100 -5.00 -2.96 -37.03
C VAL A 100 -5.81 -2.87 -35.74
N ILE A 101 -6.34 -1.68 -35.44
CA ILE A 101 -7.13 -1.41 -34.24
C ILE A 101 -8.30 -0.49 -34.59
N THR A 102 -9.41 -0.60 -33.86
CA THR A 102 -10.56 0.30 -34.05
C THR A 102 -10.43 1.59 -33.24
N SER A 103 -11.06 2.69 -33.67
CA SER A 103 -11.09 3.94 -32.89
C SER A 103 -11.63 3.72 -31.47
N ARG A 104 -12.66 2.86 -31.34
CA ARG A 104 -13.27 2.51 -30.05
C ARG A 104 -12.29 1.81 -29.12
N GLU A 105 -11.41 0.96 -29.64
CA GLU A 105 -10.39 0.28 -28.84
C GLU A 105 -9.28 1.24 -28.38
N VAL A 106 -8.88 2.17 -29.26
CA VAL A 106 -7.95 3.24 -28.90
C VAL A 106 -8.56 4.12 -27.80
N GLU A 107 -9.80 4.57 -27.96
CA GLU A 107 -10.53 5.35 -26.96
C GLU A 107 -10.63 4.60 -25.62
N ARG A 108 -10.97 3.31 -25.64
CA ARG A 108 -11.04 2.48 -24.44
C ARG A 108 -9.69 2.38 -23.73
N GLN A 109 -8.60 2.23 -24.49
CA GLN A 109 -7.26 2.14 -23.91
C GLN A 109 -6.82 3.47 -23.28
N ILE A 110 -7.11 4.58 -23.94
CA ILE A 110 -6.82 5.91 -23.41
C ILE A 110 -7.66 6.19 -22.15
N HIS A 111 -8.95 5.84 -22.17
CA HIS A 111 -9.82 5.98 -21.01
C HIS A 111 -9.26 5.23 -19.80
N PHE A 112 -8.89 3.97 -20.00
CA PHE A 112 -8.27 3.15 -18.97
C PHE A 112 -6.97 3.76 -18.43
N GLN A 113 -6.10 4.26 -19.32
CA GLN A 113 -4.86 4.93 -18.92
C GLN A 113 -5.12 6.18 -18.06
N ILE A 114 -6.11 7.00 -18.42
CA ILE A 114 -6.48 8.18 -17.65
C ILE A 114 -6.95 7.78 -16.25
N GLU A 115 -7.83 6.78 -16.14
CA GLU A 115 -8.31 6.27 -14.86
C GLU A 115 -7.17 5.79 -13.97
N GLU A 116 -6.23 5.03 -14.52
CA GLU A 116 -5.07 4.51 -13.78
C GLU A 116 -4.19 5.62 -13.21
N VAL A 117 -3.82 6.62 -14.03
CA VAL A 117 -3.00 7.74 -13.58
C VAL A 117 -3.75 8.57 -12.54
N VAL A 118 -5.01 8.92 -12.82
CA VAL A 118 -5.83 9.71 -11.89
C VAL A 118 -5.98 8.99 -10.56
N PHE A 119 -6.24 7.68 -10.57
CA PHE A 119 -6.32 6.88 -9.36
C PHE A 119 -5.01 6.82 -8.58
N GLU A 120 -3.89 6.61 -9.27
CA GLU A 120 -2.59 6.59 -8.60
C GLU A 120 -2.35 7.93 -7.89
N VAL A 121 -2.57 9.05 -8.57
CA VAL A 121 -2.42 10.39 -7.99
C VAL A 121 -3.43 10.62 -6.86
N MET A 122 -4.65 10.11 -6.97
CA MET A 122 -5.66 10.15 -5.90
C MET A 122 -5.25 9.39 -4.64
N SER A 123 -4.43 8.35 -4.78
CA SER A 123 -3.92 7.56 -3.65
C SER A 123 -2.80 8.26 -2.85
N TRP A 124 -2.33 9.42 -3.31
CA TRP A 124 -1.24 10.14 -2.66
C TRP A 124 -1.78 11.07 -1.57
N ASN A 125 -1.46 10.73 -0.31
CA ASN A 125 -1.81 11.54 0.87
C ASN A 125 -0.73 12.58 1.21
N GLU A 126 0.29 12.70 0.38
CA GLU A 126 1.41 13.62 0.54
C GLU A 126 1.94 14.05 -0.82
N GLY A 127 2.58 15.21 -0.85
CA GLY A 127 3.15 15.78 -2.05
C GLY A 127 2.72 17.23 -2.23
N TYR A 128 2.99 17.74 -3.42
CA TYR A 128 2.66 19.10 -3.82
C TYR A 128 1.92 19.07 -5.16
N PHE A 129 0.87 19.87 -5.29
CA PHE A 129 0.16 20.06 -6.55
C PHE A 129 0.33 21.49 -7.04
N SER A 130 0.27 21.66 -8.36
CA SER A 130 0.27 22.96 -9.02
C SER A 130 -0.54 22.89 -10.31
N PHE A 131 -1.49 23.79 -10.48
CA PHE A 131 -2.29 23.92 -11.69
C PHE A 131 -1.86 25.13 -12.50
N THR A 132 -1.57 24.90 -13.78
CA THR A 132 -1.24 25.96 -14.75
C THR A 132 -2.34 26.03 -15.79
N GLU A 133 -2.96 27.20 -15.96
CA GLU A 133 -3.89 27.46 -17.06
C GLU A 133 -3.11 27.45 -18.38
N GLU A 134 -3.53 26.60 -19.32
CA GLU A 134 -2.93 26.49 -20.65
C GLU A 134 -4.00 26.84 -21.70
N ALA A 135 -3.56 27.41 -22.83
CA ALA A 135 -4.48 27.64 -23.95
C ALA A 135 -5.03 26.30 -24.46
N GLU A 136 -6.28 26.28 -24.94
CA GLU A 136 -6.95 25.08 -25.48
C GLU A 136 -6.11 24.35 -26.54
N SER A 137 -5.25 25.07 -27.27
CA SER A 137 -4.33 24.52 -28.28
C SER A 137 -3.17 23.71 -27.72
N ASN A 138 -2.83 23.86 -26.43
CA ASN A 138 -1.74 23.15 -25.76
C ASN A 138 -2.24 21.95 -24.95
N VAL A 139 -3.53 21.94 -24.61
CA VAL A 139 -4.19 20.76 -24.08
C VAL A 139 -4.27 19.73 -25.20
N PRO A 140 -3.95 18.44 -24.98
CA PRO A 140 -4.15 17.38 -25.97
C PRO A 140 -5.65 17.15 -26.26
N THR A 141 -6.33 18.08 -26.94
CA THR A 141 -7.77 18.07 -27.23
C THR A 141 -8.15 17.20 -28.44
N GLU A 142 -7.17 16.69 -29.20
CA GLU A 142 -7.39 15.69 -30.27
C GLU A 142 -7.75 14.30 -29.71
N VAL A 143 -7.79 14.15 -28.39
CA VAL A 143 -8.20 12.93 -27.71
C VAL A 143 -9.73 12.91 -27.62
N THR A 144 -10.37 11.98 -28.31
CA THR A 144 -11.84 11.79 -28.33
C THR A 144 -12.41 11.46 -26.93
N VAL A 145 -11.55 11.11 -25.97
CA VAL A 145 -11.90 10.73 -24.62
C VAL A 145 -12.03 11.95 -23.72
N ARG A 146 -13.21 12.12 -23.14
CA ARG A 146 -13.51 13.14 -22.13
C ARG A 146 -14.16 12.44 -20.95
N ILE A 147 -13.53 12.51 -19.79
CA ILE A 147 -14.00 11.83 -18.58
C ILE A 147 -14.40 12.89 -17.54
N PRO A 148 -15.70 12.99 -17.19
CA PRO A 148 -16.15 13.87 -16.11
C PRO A 148 -15.44 13.54 -14.80
N VAL A 149 -15.13 14.57 -14.01
CA VAL A 149 -14.46 14.39 -12.73
C VAL A 149 -15.29 13.51 -11.79
N GLU A 150 -16.61 13.64 -11.80
CA GLU A 150 -17.49 12.82 -10.97
C GLU A 150 -17.40 11.34 -11.33
N ALA A 151 -17.24 11.00 -12.61
CA ALA A 151 -17.07 9.61 -13.03
C ALA A 151 -15.76 9.03 -12.49
N LEU A 152 -14.68 9.80 -12.53
CA LEU A 152 -13.38 9.41 -11.96
C LEU A 152 -13.43 9.27 -10.44
N LEU A 153 -14.11 10.19 -9.75
CA LEU A 153 -14.28 10.12 -8.29
C LEU A 153 -15.18 8.96 -7.87
N MET A 154 -16.27 8.70 -8.59
CA MET A 154 -17.15 7.55 -8.35
C MET A 154 -16.43 6.23 -8.61
N GLU A 155 -15.65 6.14 -9.68
CA GLU A 155 -14.82 4.96 -9.97
C GLU A 155 -13.74 4.79 -8.90
N GLY A 156 -13.11 5.88 -8.44
CA GLY A 156 -12.19 5.87 -7.31
C GLY A 156 -12.85 5.36 -6.03
N ALA A 157 -14.04 5.85 -5.68
CA ALA A 157 -14.81 5.39 -4.52
C ALA A 157 -15.18 3.91 -4.66
N ARG A 158 -15.64 3.47 -5.83
CA ARG A 158 -15.94 2.05 -6.12
C ARG A 158 -14.70 1.18 -5.94
N ARG A 159 -13.53 1.63 -6.41
CA ARG A 159 -12.26 0.91 -6.24
C ARG A 159 -11.80 0.88 -4.79
N ILE A 160 -11.98 1.95 -4.02
CA ILE A 160 -11.70 1.98 -2.58
C ILE A 160 -12.64 1.03 -1.84
N ASP A 161 -13.93 1.02 -2.17
CA ASP A 161 -14.91 0.09 -1.59
C ASP A 161 -14.59 -1.36 -1.98
N GLU A 162 -14.21 -1.63 -3.22
CA GLU A 162 -13.73 -2.95 -3.65
C GLU A 162 -12.43 -3.33 -2.94
N TRP A 163 -11.51 -2.37 -2.79
CA TRP A 163 -10.27 -2.56 -2.06
C TRP A 163 -10.54 -2.88 -0.60
N SER A 164 -11.50 -2.22 0.06
CA SER A 164 -11.87 -2.53 1.46
C SER A 164 -12.39 -3.96 1.65
N ARG A 165 -13.01 -4.54 0.60
CA ARG A 165 -13.41 -5.96 0.59
C ARG A 165 -12.22 -6.88 0.39
N ILE A 166 -11.28 -6.47 -0.45
CA ILE A 166 -10.05 -7.19 -0.77
C ILE A 166 -9.04 -7.12 0.39
N GLU A 167 -8.99 -6.01 1.14
CA GLU A 167 -8.01 -5.69 2.19
C GLU A 167 -7.99 -6.73 3.32
N ASN A 168 -9.13 -7.33 3.63
CA ASN A 168 -9.23 -8.44 4.60
C ASN A 168 -8.44 -9.69 4.21
N ARG A 169 -8.13 -9.86 2.92
CA ARG A 169 -7.40 -11.02 2.35
C ARG A 169 -6.07 -10.62 1.72
N ILE A 170 -5.98 -9.40 1.20
CA ILE A 170 -4.76 -8.79 0.64
C ILE A 170 -4.49 -7.50 1.42
N PRO A 171 -3.82 -7.58 2.58
CA PRO A 171 -3.56 -6.41 3.41
C PRO A 171 -2.60 -5.41 2.75
N HIS A 172 -1.74 -5.87 1.84
CA HIS A 172 -0.85 -5.02 1.05
C HIS A 172 -0.41 -5.70 -0.25
N VAL A 173 0.11 -4.92 -1.19
CA VAL A 173 0.63 -5.39 -2.50
C VAL A 173 1.92 -6.23 -2.42
N GLY A 174 2.39 -6.49 -1.20
CA GLY A 174 3.57 -7.34 -0.93
C GLY A 174 3.22 -8.81 -0.71
N VAL A 175 1.93 -9.16 -0.66
CA VAL A 175 1.45 -10.53 -0.54
C VAL A 175 1.94 -11.38 -1.72
N VAL A 176 2.31 -12.62 -1.45
CA VAL A 176 2.83 -13.59 -2.42
C VAL A 176 1.77 -14.67 -2.66
N PRO A 177 1.13 -14.72 -3.83
CA PRO A 177 0.26 -15.83 -4.17
C PRO A 177 1.05 -17.11 -4.43
N SER A 178 0.46 -18.26 -4.09
CA SER A 178 0.93 -19.60 -4.42
C SER A 178 -0.23 -20.48 -4.85
N LEU A 179 0.00 -21.47 -5.70
CA LEU A 179 -1.04 -22.42 -6.09
C LEU A 179 -1.56 -23.18 -4.86
N ALA A 180 -2.88 -23.33 -4.76
CA ALA A 180 -3.48 -24.13 -3.72
C ALA A 180 -3.16 -25.62 -3.94
N PRO A 181 -2.99 -26.41 -2.87
CA PRO A 181 -2.86 -27.86 -3.00
C PRO A 181 -4.12 -28.42 -3.67
N PRO A 182 -3.99 -29.44 -4.54
CA PRO A 182 -5.14 -30.02 -5.24
C PRO A 182 -6.16 -30.53 -4.22
N PRO A 183 -7.47 -30.29 -4.43
CA PRO A 183 -8.50 -30.73 -3.50
C PRO A 183 -8.49 -32.26 -3.37
N GLU A 184 -8.70 -32.75 -2.15
CA GLU A 184 -8.85 -34.17 -1.86
C GLU A 184 -10.17 -34.69 -2.48
N GLY A 185 -10.14 -35.00 -3.78
CA GLY A 185 -11.28 -35.56 -4.52
C GLY A 185 -11.50 -34.94 -5.89
N GLY A 186 -10.62 -35.26 -6.85
CA GLY A 186 -10.87 -35.09 -8.29
C GLY A 186 -10.87 -33.66 -8.81
N GLY A 187 -9.94 -33.34 -9.72
CA GLY A 187 -9.82 -32.01 -10.32
C GLY A 187 -11.08 -31.60 -11.09
N GLY A 188 -11.74 -30.54 -10.63
CA GLY A 188 -12.73 -29.83 -11.43
C GLY A 188 -12.06 -29.09 -12.59
N GLU A 189 -12.78 -28.89 -13.68
CA GLU A 189 -12.35 -27.98 -14.74
C GLU A 189 -12.35 -26.55 -14.22
N LEU A 190 -11.20 -25.88 -14.35
CA LEU A 190 -11.03 -24.47 -14.04
C LEU A 190 -11.48 -23.66 -15.26
N ASP A 191 -12.66 -23.05 -15.18
CA ASP A 191 -13.12 -22.09 -16.17
C ASP A 191 -12.63 -20.68 -15.80
N LEU A 192 -11.41 -20.37 -16.25
CA LEU A 192 -10.78 -19.08 -16.00
C LEU A 192 -10.81 -18.21 -17.25
N LEU A 193 -11.01 -16.91 -17.03
CA LEU A 193 -10.92 -15.91 -18.09
C LEU A 193 -9.45 -15.74 -18.54
N PRO A 194 -9.19 -15.29 -19.79
CA PRO A 194 -7.81 -15.08 -20.27
C PRO A 194 -6.93 -14.24 -19.33
N PRO A 195 -7.41 -13.13 -18.72
CA PRO A 195 -6.61 -12.35 -17.78
C PRO A 195 -6.26 -13.08 -16.48
N GLU A 196 -7.08 -14.04 -16.06
CA GLU A 196 -6.88 -14.86 -14.86
C GLU A 196 -5.84 -15.95 -15.14
N TRP A 197 -5.88 -16.55 -16.33
CA TRP A 197 -4.85 -17.47 -16.81
C TRP A 197 -3.47 -16.82 -16.88
N GLU A 198 -3.39 -15.58 -17.38
CA GLU A 198 -2.12 -14.83 -17.43
C GLU A 198 -1.53 -14.60 -16.04
N VAL A 199 -2.37 -14.22 -15.06
CA VAL A 199 -1.93 -14.04 -13.68
C VAL A 199 -1.51 -15.39 -13.09
N LEU A 200 -2.34 -16.43 -13.23
CA LEU A 200 -2.09 -17.77 -12.70
C LEU A 200 -0.78 -18.37 -13.25
N ALA A 201 -0.49 -18.17 -14.53
CA ALA A 201 0.72 -18.68 -15.18
C ALA A 201 2.02 -18.11 -14.61
N LEU A 202 1.97 -16.93 -13.99
CA LEU A 202 3.13 -16.27 -13.37
C LEU A 202 3.23 -16.53 -11.86
N ILE A 203 2.26 -17.24 -11.25
CA ILE A 203 2.28 -17.57 -9.83
C ILE A 203 3.28 -18.69 -9.60
N ASP A 204 4.42 -18.31 -9.02
CA ASP A 204 5.54 -19.20 -8.67
C ASP A 204 5.72 -19.39 -7.16
N GLY A 205 4.87 -18.75 -6.34
CA GLY A 205 4.99 -18.76 -4.89
C GLY A 205 6.11 -17.87 -4.36
N GLN A 206 6.71 -17.01 -5.18
CA GLN A 206 7.82 -16.11 -4.81
C GLN A 206 7.51 -14.64 -5.12
N ARG A 207 6.87 -14.37 -6.26
CA ARG A 207 6.56 -13.01 -6.70
C ARG A 207 5.42 -12.42 -5.88
N SER A 208 5.60 -11.18 -5.42
CA SER A 208 4.52 -10.43 -4.80
C SER A 208 3.53 -9.90 -5.84
N ILE A 209 2.36 -9.42 -5.38
CA ILE A 209 1.38 -8.73 -6.23
C ILE A 209 2.05 -7.61 -7.04
N ARG A 210 2.89 -6.79 -6.42
CA ARG A 210 3.65 -5.74 -7.12
C ARG A 210 4.59 -6.29 -8.18
N GLY A 211 5.25 -7.42 -7.92
CA GLY A 211 6.12 -8.09 -8.88
C GLY A 211 5.33 -8.59 -10.11
N LEU A 212 4.20 -9.25 -9.85
CA LEU A 212 3.28 -9.71 -10.89
C LEU A 212 2.70 -8.54 -11.69
N ALA A 213 2.30 -7.46 -11.01
CA ALA A 213 1.81 -6.24 -11.63
C ALA A 213 2.87 -5.62 -12.54
N THR A 214 4.14 -5.56 -12.12
CA THR A 214 5.23 -5.02 -12.94
C THR A 214 5.48 -5.88 -14.19
N GLU A 215 5.49 -7.21 -14.05
CA GLU A 215 5.80 -8.14 -15.14
C GLU A 215 4.66 -8.25 -16.16
N LEU A 216 3.42 -8.32 -15.66
CA LEU A 216 2.23 -8.19 -16.50
C LEU A 216 2.04 -6.76 -16.99
N GLY A 217 2.76 -5.80 -16.38
CA GLY A 217 2.66 -4.33 -16.35
C GLY A 217 1.24 -3.77 -16.14
N ARG A 218 0.39 -4.54 -15.49
CA ARG A 218 -0.95 -4.13 -15.06
C ARG A 218 -0.82 -3.35 -13.76
N SER A 219 -1.90 -2.76 -13.28
CA SER A 219 -1.87 -2.08 -11.99
C SER A 219 -1.89 -3.05 -10.82
N ASP A 220 -1.29 -2.65 -9.70
CA ASP A 220 -1.33 -3.41 -8.45
C ASP A 220 -2.78 -3.79 -8.08
N PHE A 221 -3.73 -2.89 -8.34
CA PHE A 221 -5.16 -3.09 -8.07
C PHE A 221 -5.79 -4.19 -8.95
N GLU A 222 -5.55 -4.15 -10.26
CA GLU A 222 -6.09 -5.18 -11.18
C GLU A 222 -5.57 -6.56 -10.83
N VAL A 223 -4.27 -6.68 -10.56
CA VAL A 223 -3.66 -7.96 -10.19
C VAL A 223 -4.21 -8.44 -8.84
N ALA A 224 -4.30 -7.57 -7.84
CA ALA A 224 -4.90 -7.92 -6.54
C ALA A 224 -6.35 -8.38 -6.68
N LYS A 225 -7.16 -7.74 -7.53
CA LYS A 225 -8.55 -8.13 -7.80
C LYS A 225 -8.64 -9.52 -8.44
N THR A 226 -7.81 -9.81 -9.43
CA THR A 226 -7.73 -11.14 -10.05
C THR A 226 -7.32 -12.20 -9.03
N LEU A 227 -6.30 -11.92 -8.21
CA LEU A 227 -5.83 -12.84 -7.18
C LEU A 227 -6.88 -13.08 -6.09
N PHE A 228 -7.64 -12.06 -5.70
CA PHE A 228 -8.75 -12.21 -4.77
C PHE A 228 -9.84 -13.15 -5.31
N GLY A 229 -10.17 -13.05 -6.60
CA GLY A 229 -11.10 -13.96 -7.27
C GLY A 229 -10.59 -15.40 -7.29
N LEU A 230 -9.31 -15.59 -7.64
CA LEU A 230 -8.66 -16.91 -7.66
C LEU A 230 -8.55 -17.54 -6.26
N GLU A 231 -8.29 -16.74 -5.21
CA GLU A 231 -8.25 -17.21 -3.83
C GLU A 231 -9.64 -17.57 -3.31
N SER A 232 -10.65 -16.76 -3.63
CA SER A 232 -12.06 -17.05 -3.30
C SER A 232 -12.57 -18.33 -3.99
N ALA A 233 -12.04 -18.64 -5.18
CA ALA A 233 -12.31 -19.87 -5.90
C ALA A 233 -11.46 -21.08 -5.41
N GLY A 234 -10.53 -20.86 -4.47
CA GLY A 234 -9.66 -21.90 -3.91
C GLY A 234 -8.56 -22.38 -4.84
N VAL A 235 -8.27 -21.63 -5.92
CA VAL A 235 -7.23 -21.96 -6.91
C VAL A 235 -5.84 -21.62 -6.38
N ILE A 236 -5.76 -20.56 -5.58
CA ILE A 236 -4.53 -20.05 -5.00
C ILE A 236 -4.70 -19.79 -3.51
N VAL A 237 -3.58 -19.74 -2.81
CA VAL A 237 -3.47 -19.29 -1.43
C VAL A 237 -2.59 -18.05 -1.41
N LEU A 238 -3.05 -17.02 -0.71
CA LEU A 238 -2.32 -15.78 -0.53
C LEU A 238 -1.46 -15.88 0.73
N MET A 239 -0.14 -15.86 0.55
CA MET A 239 0.81 -15.86 1.64
C MET A 239 1.30 -14.44 1.85
N ASP A 240 0.96 -13.85 2.99
CA ASP A 240 1.61 -12.62 3.39
C ASP A 240 2.97 -12.98 4.03
N PRO A 241 4.10 -12.49 3.44
CA PRO A 241 5.43 -12.69 4.01
C PRO A 241 5.57 -12.23 5.46
N GLY A 242 4.66 -11.37 5.95
CA GLY A 242 4.58 -10.89 7.32
C GLY A 242 3.80 -11.77 8.31
N THR A 243 2.94 -12.70 7.87
CA THR A 243 2.02 -13.45 8.76
C THR A 243 2.19 -14.98 8.74
N GLY A 244 3.22 -15.51 8.08
CA GLY A 244 3.50 -16.94 8.00
C GLY A 244 4.02 -17.57 9.30
N LYS A 245 3.18 -18.41 9.93
CA LYS A 245 3.56 -19.39 10.97
C LYS A 245 4.80 -20.20 10.55
N ARG A 246 5.75 -20.28 11.50
CA ARG A 246 7.01 -21.06 11.49
C ARG A 246 6.92 -22.43 10.76
N GLY A 247 7.68 -22.55 9.67
CA GLY A 247 8.16 -23.80 9.08
C GLY A 247 9.54 -23.59 8.45
N ARG A 248 10.61 -23.97 9.19
CA ARG A 248 12.06 -23.78 8.91
C ARG A 248 12.57 -24.38 7.58
N PRO A 249 13.84 -24.09 7.16
CA PRO A 249 14.61 -22.85 7.25
C PRO A 249 15.33 -22.49 5.92
N SER A 250 15.39 -21.21 5.57
CA SER A 250 16.37 -20.68 4.59
C SER A 250 17.16 -19.57 5.27
N ALA A 251 18.47 -19.75 5.36
CA ALA A 251 19.35 -18.83 6.06
C ALA A 251 19.24 -17.40 5.49
N SER A 252 19.09 -16.46 6.44
CA SER A 252 19.14 -14.99 6.33
C SER A 252 17.91 -14.24 5.81
N THR A 253 16.76 -14.27 6.53
CA THR A 253 16.04 -13.08 7.07
C THR A 253 14.75 -13.45 7.83
N ASP A 254 14.84 -14.35 8.82
CA ASP A 254 13.66 -14.72 9.64
C ASP A 254 13.48 -13.76 10.83
N VAL A 255 12.54 -12.81 10.73
CA VAL A 255 12.12 -11.96 11.86
C VAL A 255 11.76 -12.78 13.11
N PRO A 256 11.05 -13.93 13.01
CA PRO A 256 10.79 -14.78 14.17
C PRO A 256 12.04 -15.39 14.81
N GLU A 257 13.12 -15.57 14.05
CA GLU A 257 14.42 -16.01 14.57
C GLU A 257 15.16 -14.85 15.25
N MET A 258 15.08 -13.64 14.70
CA MET A 258 15.62 -12.43 15.32
C MET A 258 14.93 -12.11 16.64
N VAL A 259 13.59 -12.22 16.69
CA VAL A 259 12.80 -12.12 17.92
C VAL A 259 13.23 -13.20 18.93
N ALA A 260 13.32 -14.47 18.51
CA ALA A 260 13.78 -15.54 19.40
C ALA A 260 15.25 -15.39 19.84
N LYS A 261 16.11 -14.76 19.04
CA LYS A 261 17.48 -14.41 19.41
C LYS A 261 17.48 -13.28 20.43
N ALA A 262 16.66 -12.25 20.22
CA ALA A 262 16.50 -11.13 21.14
C ALA A 262 15.97 -11.58 22.50
N GLU A 263 14.97 -12.48 22.51
CA GLU A 263 14.43 -13.07 23.73
C GLU A 263 15.47 -13.90 24.50
N ARG A 264 16.21 -14.79 23.81
CA ARG A 264 17.30 -15.56 24.43
C ARG A 264 18.41 -14.68 24.98
N ALA A 265 18.78 -13.63 24.24
CA ALA A 265 19.78 -12.67 24.70
C ALA A 265 19.29 -11.87 25.93
N LEU A 266 18.00 -11.50 25.95
CA LEU A 266 17.37 -10.83 27.09
C LEU A 266 17.37 -11.73 28.33
N GLU A 267 17.03 -13.02 28.18
CA GLU A 267 17.12 -14.02 29.25
C GLU A 267 18.56 -14.21 29.75
N ALA A 268 19.52 -14.22 28.83
CA ALA A 268 20.95 -14.29 29.13
C ALA A 268 21.53 -12.99 29.72
N ARG A 269 20.73 -11.93 29.87
CA ARG A 269 21.14 -10.57 30.29
C ARG A 269 22.17 -9.91 29.36
N ASP A 270 22.31 -10.40 28.14
CA ASP A 270 23.08 -9.73 27.08
C ASP A 270 22.19 -8.68 26.41
N LEU A 271 22.10 -7.51 27.06
CA LEU A 271 21.15 -6.46 26.69
C LEU A 271 21.50 -5.78 25.36
N ASP A 272 22.77 -5.76 24.97
CA ASP A 272 23.19 -5.19 23.69
C ASP A 272 22.86 -6.12 22.53
N ALA A 273 23.12 -7.42 22.67
CA ALA A 273 22.72 -8.39 21.66
C ALA A 273 21.19 -8.50 21.55
N ALA A 274 20.47 -8.39 22.68
CA ALA A 274 19.01 -8.38 22.70
C ALA A 274 18.45 -7.19 21.93
N ARG A 275 18.96 -5.99 22.21
CA ARG A 275 18.55 -4.76 21.53
C ARG A 275 18.84 -4.80 20.03
N ALA A 276 20.06 -5.18 19.64
CA ALA A 276 20.44 -5.23 18.23
C ALA A 276 19.54 -6.19 17.43
N ALA A 277 19.22 -7.36 17.98
CA ALA A 277 18.35 -8.32 17.34
C ALA A 277 16.88 -7.84 17.27
N ALA A 278 16.39 -7.16 18.32
CA ALA A 278 15.03 -6.61 18.35
C ALA A 278 14.87 -5.37 17.46
N GLU A 279 15.88 -4.50 17.35
CA GLU A 279 15.88 -3.35 16.43
C GLU A 279 15.91 -3.83 14.98
N GLN A 280 16.72 -4.88 14.69
CA GLN A 280 16.72 -5.51 13.38
C GLN A 280 15.34 -6.11 13.04
N ALA A 281 14.70 -6.80 13.98
CA ALA A 281 13.33 -7.28 13.83
C ALA A 281 12.34 -6.13 13.57
N GLY A 282 12.44 -5.03 14.33
CA GLY A 282 11.57 -3.86 14.19
C GLY A 282 11.76 -3.09 12.88
N SER A 283 12.98 -3.09 12.33
CA SER A 283 13.24 -2.50 11.00
C SER A 283 12.54 -3.26 9.86
N MET A 284 12.36 -4.57 10.04
CA MET A 284 11.71 -5.45 9.06
C MET A 284 10.19 -5.48 9.22
N GLN A 285 9.68 -5.35 10.46
CA GLN A 285 8.25 -5.35 10.78
C GLN A 285 7.91 -4.16 11.70
N PRO A 286 7.89 -2.92 11.16
CA PRO A 286 7.68 -1.69 11.96
C PRO A 286 6.25 -1.51 12.51
N HIS A 287 5.33 -2.42 12.16
CA HIS A 287 3.93 -2.39 12.61
C HIS A 287 3.56 -3.60 13.49
N ASP A 288 4.54 -4.39 13.96
CA ASP A 288 4.28 -5.49 14.90
C ASP A 288 4.34 -5.00 16.35
N ALA A 289 3.19 -4.98 17.02
CA ALA A 289 3.05 -4.57 18.42
C ALA A 289 3.94 -5.40 19.38
N THR A 290 4.17 -6.69 19.07
CA THR A 290 4.96 -7.62 19.89
C THR A 290 6.44 -7.26 19.87
N ILE A 291 6.95 -6.78 18.73
CA ILE A 291 8.34 -6.33 18.59
C ILE A 291 8.58 -5.04 19.38
N HIS A 292 7.64 -4.09 19.31
CA HIS A 292 7.69 -2.89 20.13
C HIS A 292 7.57 -3.19 21.64
N LEU A 293 6.76 -4.18 22.02
CA LEU A 293 6.72 -4.70 23.39
C LEU A 293 8.08 -5.28 23.82
N LEU A 294 8.73 -6.06 22.96
CA LEU A 294 10.05 -6.64 23.22
C LEU A 294 11.13 -5.57 23.38
N LEU A 295 11.18 -4.58 22.49
CA LEU A 295 12.08 -3.41 22.59
C LEU A 295 11.84 -2.64 23.89
N GLY A 296 10.58 -2.42 24.26
CA GLY A 296 10.21 -1.80 25.53
C GLY A 296 10.73 -2.56 26.75
N ARG A 297 10.61 -3.89 26.76
CA ARG A 297 11.15 -4.76 27.82
C ARG A 297 12.67 -4.70 27.88
N ILE A 298 13.35 -4.68 26.73
CA ILE A 298 14.81 -4.59 26.65
C ILE A 298 15.30 -3.25 27.20
N HIS A 299 14.67 -2.13 26.81
CA HIS A 299 15.00 -0.81 27.33
C HIS A 299 14.75 -0.70 28.84
N LEU A 300 13.68 -1.30 29.37
CA LEU A 300 13.45 -1.41 30.81
C LEU A 300 14.59 -2.15 31.51
N ALA A 301 15.03 -3.29 30.96
CA ALA A 301 16.13 -4.05 31.52
C ALA A 301 17.47 -3.29 31.47
N GLN A 302 17.63 -2.36 30.52
CA GLN A 302 18.77 -1.45 30.42
C GLN A 302 18.68 -0.22 31.35
N GLY A 303 17.55 -0.01 32.02
CA GLY A 303 17.30 1.20 32.83
C GLY A 303 16.89 2.42 32.00
N HIS A 304 16.64 2.28 30.71
CA HIS A 304 16.22 3.34 29.80
C HIS A 304 14.70 3.55 29.84
N GLY A 305 14.19 4.02 30.99
CA GLY A 305 12.75 4.18 31.25
C GLY A 305 11.99 5.02 30.20
N SER A 306 12.60 6.11 29.72
CA SER A 306 11.98 6.97 28.70
C SER A 306 11.81 6.26 27.36
N ALA A 307 12.87 5.60 26.86
CA ALA A 307 12.83 4.86 25.60
C ALA A 307 11.85 3.67 25.68
N ALA A 308 11.83 2.99 26.83
CA ALA A 308 10.86 1.93 27.06
C ALA A 308 9.41 2.42 26.97
N ALA A 309 9.10 3.57 27.59
CA ALA A 309 7.76 4.12 27.56
C ALA A 309 7.33 4.54 26.14
N GLU A 310 8.26 5.00 25.29
CA GLU A 310 7.96 5.32 23.90
C GLU A 310 7.61 4.08 23.07
N GLU A 311 8.42 3.02 23.18
CA GLU A 311 8.19 1.76 22.46
C GLU A 311 6.91 1.06 22.94
N LEU A 312 6.64 1.06 24.25
CA LEU A 312 5.41 0.48 24.80
C LEU A 312 4.16 1.26 24.39
N ARG A 313 4.24 2.59 24.26
CA ARG A 313 3.14 3.39 23.67
C ARG A 313 2.97 3.12 22.18
N ARG A 314 4.03 2.82 21.43
CA ARG A 314 3.93 2.37 20.03
C ARG A 314 3.18 1.03 19.95
N ALA A 315 3.58 0.06 20.77
CA ALA A 315 2.89 -1.23 20.88
C ALA A 315 1.39 -1.05 21.16
N LEU A 316 1.02 -0.17 22.11
CA LEU A 316 -0.38 0.10 22.47
C LEU A 316 -1.16 0.92 21.43
N ARG A 317 -0.50 1.65 20.52
CA ARG A 317 -1.18 2.26 19.37
C ARG A 317 -1.54 1.23 18.30
N LEU A 318 -0.69 0.22 18.15
CA LEU A 318 -0.88 -0.87 17.18
C LEU A 318 -1.89 -1.90 17.71
N ASP A 319 -1.80 -2.27 18.99
CA ASP A 319 -2.76 -3.11 19.68
C ASP A 319 -3.11 -2.53 21.08
N PRO A 320 -4.24 -1.79 21.18
CA PRO A 320 -4.69 -1.22 22.45
C PRO A 320 -5.04 -2.26 23.53
N HIS A 321 -5.27 -3.52 23.17
CA HIS A 321 -5.66 -4.60 24.07
C HIS A 321 -4.49 -5.46 24.53
N LEU A 322 -3.26 -5.13 24.12
CA LEU A 322 -2.06 -5.87 24.49
C LEU A 322 -1.73 -5.69 25.98
N ALA A 323 -2.26 -6.57 26.83
CA ALA A 323 -2.11 -6.51 28.28
C ALA A 323 -0.63 -6.42 28.70
N ALA A 324 0.23 -7.27 28.13
CA ALA A 324 1.66 -7.24 28.45
C ALA A 324 2.29 -5.85 28.27
N ALA A 325 1.86 -5.06 27.27
CA ALA A 325 2.38 -3.71 27.06
C ALA A 325 1.89 -2.71 28.12
N HIS A 326 0.62 -2.76 28.53
CA HIS A 326 0.10 -1.95 29.65
C HIS A 326 0.85 -2.23 30.95
N ARG A 327 1.13 -3.50 31.24
CA ARG A 327 1.91 -3.90 32.43
C ARG A 327 3.31 -3.31 32.41
N GLN A 328 4.04 -3.52 31.31
CA GLN A 328 5.42 -3.02 31.17
C GLN A 328 5.46 -1.49 31.17
N LEU A 329 4.46 -0.82 30.58
CA LEU A 329 4.41 0.65 30.55
C LEU A 329 4.30 1.22 31.97
N GLY A 330 3.50 0.59 32.84
CA GLY A 330 3.45 0.98 34.25
C GLY A 330 4.81 0.91 34.94
N PHE A 331 5.58 -0.15 34.71
CA PHE A 331 6.95 -0.27 35.27
C PHE A 331 7.92 0.77 34.67
N ALA A 332 7.82 1.05 33.37
CA ALA A 332 8.61 2.09 32.72
C ALA A 332 8.31 3.48 33.33
N LEU A 333 7.03 3.79 33.55
CA LEU A 333 6.61 5.05 34.14
C LEU A 333 7.07 5.19 35.60
N VAL A 334 7.07 4.11 36.39
CA VAL A 334 7.66 4.12 37.74
C VAL A 334 9.15 4.43 37.69
N SER A 335 9.91 3.85 36.76
CA SER A 335 11.34 4.15 36.61
C SER A 335 11.62 5.62 36.26
N MET A 336 10.62 6.33 35.72
CA MET A 336 10.66 7.76 35.41
C MET A 336 10.09 8.65 36.53
N GLY A 337 9.61 8.08 37.65
CA GLY A 337 8.91 8.82 38.71
C GLY A 337 7.49 9.28 38.34
N ARG A 338 6.92 8.80 37.23
CA ARG A 338 5.58 9.18 36.74
C ARG A 338 4.50 8.27 37.33
N PHE A 339 4.37 8.30 38.65
CA PHE A 339 3.55 7.35 39.41
C PHE A 339 2.05 7.40 39.06
N GLY A 340 1.50 8.59 38.79
CA GLY A 340 0.08 8.74 38.41
C GLY A 340 -0.27 8.02 37.10
N GLU A 341 0.57 8.16 36.08
CA GLU A 341 0.38 7.46 34.79
C GLU A 341 0.67 5.97 34.89
N ALA A 342 1.58 5.57 35.78
CA ALA A 342 1.85 4.16 36.04
C ALA A 342 0.60 3.45 36.59
N VAL A 343 -0.10 4.09 37.53
CA VAL A 343 -1.37 3.58 38.08
C VAL A 343 -2.42 3.43 36.97
N ALA A 344 -2.58 4.45 36.11
CA ALA A 344 -3.53 4.39 35.00
C ALA A 344 -3.21 3.24 34.01
N SER A 345 -1.93 2.99 33.73
CA SER A 345 -1.51 1.90 32.85
C SER A 345 -1.84 0.53 33.46
N TRP A 346 -1.71 0.37 34.78
CA TRP A 346 -2.07 -0.87 35.47
C TRP A 346 -3.58 -1.06 35.69
N ASP A 347 -4.34 0.04 35.81
CA ASP A 347 -5.80 -0.02 35.77
C ASP A 347 -6.28 -0.59 34.44
N GLU A 348 -5.66 -0.13 33.34
CA GLU A 348 -5.99 -0.61 32.00
C GLU A 348 -5.54 -2.06 31.79
N TRP A 349 -4.36 -2.44 32.29
CA TRP A 349 -3.91 -3.84 32.31
C TRP A 349 -4.94 -4.76 32.97
N GLU A 350 -5.45 -4.39 34.14
CA GLU A 350 -6.45 -5.18 34.87
C GLU A 350 -7.76 -5.30 34.08
N ARG A 351 -8.11 -4.27 33.30
CA ARG A 351 -9.29 -4.27 32.43
C ARG A 351 -9.14 -5.25 31.26
N VAL A 352 -7.96 -5.33 30.64
CA VAL A 352 -7.74 -6.12 29.41
C VAL A 352 -7.17 -7.52 29.65
N ALA A 353 -6.55 -7.79 30.81
CA ALA A 353 -6.00 -9.10 31.15
C ALA A 353 -7.08 -10.19 31.21
N ARG A 354 -6.86 -11.29 30.50
CA ARG A 354 -7.81 -12.42 30.36
C ARG A 354 -7.14 -13.79 30.39
N SER A 355 -5.80 -13.89 30.28
CA SER A 355 -5.10 -15.17 30.24
C SER A 355 -4.68 -15.66 31.65
N PRO A 356 -4.55 -16.99 31.86
CA PRO A 356 -4.05 -17.54 33.13
C PRO A 356 -2.66 -17.03 33.52
N GLU A 357 -1.78 -16.77 32.54
CA GLU A 357 -0.45 -16.21 32.77
C GLU A 357 -0.51 -14.76 33.26
N GLU A 358 -1.44 -13.96 32.74
CA GLU A 358 -1.69 -12.59 33.20
C GLU A 358 -2.33 -12.59 34.59
N GLU A 359 -3.24 -13.52 34.87
CA GLU A 359 -3.82 -13.67 36.21
C GLU A 359 -2.76 -13.99 37.27
N ALA A 360 -1.75 -14.80 36.94
CA ALA A 360 -0.63 -15.07 37.83
C ALA A 360 0.19 -13.81 38.16
N GLN A 361 0.21 -12.81 37.27
CA GLN A 361 0.93 -11.54 37.46
C GLN A 361 0.14 -10.52 38.30
N ARG A 362 -1.15 -10.76 38.56
CA ARG A 362 -2.07 -9.84 39.23
C ARG A 362 -1.54 -9.36 40.59
N ALA A 363 -1.07 -10.29 41.43
CA ALA A 363 -0.56 -9.95 42.77
C ALA A 363 0.68 -9.03 42.74
N GLU A 364 1.52 -9.13 41.70
CA GLU A 364 2.65 -8.23 41.52
C GLU A 364 2.19 -6.84 41.07
N VAL A 365 1.30 -6.78 40.08
CA VAL A 365 0.77 -5.52 39.53
C VAL A 365 0.00 -4.74 40.61
N HIS A 366 -0.84 -5.39 41.43
CA HIS A 366 -1.52 -4.71 42.53
C HIS A 366 -0.56 -4.12 43.55
N ARG A 367 0.47 -4.87 43.99
CA ARG A 367 1.46 -4.36 44.93
C ARG A 367 2.20 -3.15 44.36
N ALA A 368 2.61 -3.22 43.09
CA ALA A 368 3.31 -2.11 42.42
C ALA A 368 2.40 -0.88 42.28
N ARG A 369 1.12 -1.09 41.94
CA ARG A 369 0.09 -0.05 41.83
C ARG A 369 -0.22 0.63 43.15
N GLU A 370 -0.38 -0.14 44.23
CA GLU A 370 -0.58 0.41 45.58
C GLU A 370 0.60 1.24 46.03
N ALA A 371 1.83 0.75 45.83
CA ALA A 371 3.03 1.52 46.11
C ALA A 371 3.07 2.84 45.31
N ALA A 372 2.82 2.79 44.00
CA ALA A 372 2.80 3.98 43.15
C ALA A 372 1.69 4.98 43.55
N ARG A 373 0.53 4.51 44.05
CA ARG A 373 -0.54 5.40 44.56
C ARG A 373 -0.11 6.24 45.75
N VAL A 374 0.69 5.66 46.66
CA VAL A 374 1.21 6.39 47.82
C VAL A 374 2.11 7.55 47.37
N PHE A 375 2.90 7.35 46.32
CA PHE A 375 3.81 8.37 45.77
C PHE A 375 3.17 9.32 44.73
N SER A 376 1.92 9.08 44.30
CA SER A 376 1.20 9.98 43.39
C SER A 376 0.35 11.02 44.11
N HIS A 377 0.11 10.84 45.42
CA HIS A 377 -0.73 11.71 46.26
C HIS A 377 0.07 12.50 47.32
N GLY A 378 1.40 12.34 47.37
CA GLY A 378 2.32 13.15 48.17
C GLY A 378 3.08 14.10 47.27
#